data_AF-A0A537GRD0-F1
#
_entry.id   AF-A0A537GRD0-F1
#
_cell.length_a   1.000
_cell.length_b   1.000
_cell.length_c   1.000
_cell.angle_alpha   90.00
_cell.angle_beta   90.00
_cell.angle_gamma   90.00
#
_symmetry.space_group_name_H-M   'P 1'
#
loop_
_entity.id
_entity.type
_entity.pdbx_description
1 polymer ?
#
loop_
_entity_poly.entity_id
_entity_poly.type
_entity_poly.pdbx_seq_one_letter_code
_entity_poly.pdbx_strand_id
1 'polypeptide(L)'
;MLISRVYSWTFLMAQVPVSSVPHIVWYKKRKYVLAIALIAVVVVAGVSAAVLLSHPAAAITVNVGAGPRIRFVGFHIPTPPMGPNGSPISAANYTKVRQAFAYAIDRDAINTNIFLGLATPIYSMIPPSMPYSQAVFKTKYGGSPNLTLAESLLSAAGYNSSKSGKLYIDLWYNSDGHYGDTEPSVALVVKT
;
A
#
# COMPACT_ATOMS: atom_id res chain seq x y z
N MET A 1 35.01 32.06 0.66
CA MET A 1 36.02 32.85 -0.07
C MET A 1 36.65 31.96 -1.13
N LEU A 2 36.11 31.97 -2.35
CA LEU A 2 36.74 31.37 -3.52
C LEU A 2 36.62 32.37 -4.67
N ILE A 3 37.77 32.73 -5.22
CA ILE A 3 38.02 33.80 -6.16
C ILE A 3 37.68 33.29 -7.57
N SER A 4 36.76 33.97 -8.26
CA SER A 4 36.50 33.77 -9.69
C SER A 4 37.61 34.44 -10.50
N ARG A 5 38.22 33.70 -11.45
CA ARG A 5 39.09 34.29 -12.47
C ARG A 5 38.32 34.40 -13.78
N VAL A 6 37.97 35.64 -14.11
CA VAL A 6 37.51 36.06 -15.44
C VAL A 6 38.75 36.22 -16.31
N TYR A 7 38.82 35.48 -17.41
CA TYR A 7 39.83 35.71 -18.45
C TYR A 7 39.20 36.49 -19.59
N SER A 8 39.48 37.79 -19.61
CA SER A 8 39.21 38.69 -20.73
C SER A 8 40.27 38.47 -21.81
N TRP A 9 39.84 38.21 -23.05
CA TRP A 9 40.70 38.20 -24.23
C TRP A 9 40.39 39.44 -25.05
N THR A 10 41.27 40.44 -24.98
CA THR A 10 41.32 41.57 -25.90
C THR A 10 41.82 41.09 -27.26
N PHE A 11 40.96 41.14 -28.28
CA PHE A 11 41.33 40.82 -29.66
C PHE A 11 41.92 42.08 -30.33
N LEU A 12 43.22 42.06 -30.60
CA LEU A 12 43.90 43.07 -31.41
C LEU A 12 43.43 42.94 -32.87
N MET A 13 42.70 43.95 -33.37
CA MET A 13 42.21 43.98 -34.75
C MET A 13 43.37 44.29 -35.70
N ALA A 14 44.01 43.24 -36.22
CA ALA A 14 44.79 43.36 -37.45
C ALA A 14 43.81 43.53 -38.62
N GLN A 15 43.77 44.72 -39.23
CA GLN A 15 43.04 44.96 -40.46
C GLN A 15 43.68 44.15 -41.59
N VAL A 16 43.09 43.00 -41.93
CA VAL A 16 43.44 42.24 -43.12
C VAL A 16 42.79 42.95 -44.32
N PRO A 17 43.54 43.22 -45.42
CA PRO A 17 42.97 43.87 -46.60
C PRO A 17 41.85 43.02 -47.18
N VAL A 18 40.75 43.68 -47.54
CA VAL A 18 39.58 43.08 -48.19
C VAL A 18 40.01 42.56 -49.56
N SER A 19 40.43 41.29 -49.59
CA SER A 19 40.50 40.55 -50.84
C SER A 19 39.07 40.17 -51.22
N SER A 20 38.68 40.57 -52.44
CA SER A 20 37.38 40.30 -53.03
C SER A 20 37.19 38.80 -53.23
N VAL A 21 36.74 38.10 -52.19
CA VAL A 21 36.24 36.73 -52.32
C VAL A 21 34.88 36.80 -53.02
N PRO A 22 34.69 36.10 -54.16
CA PRO A 22 33.43 36.16 -54.88
C PRO A 22 32.29 35.64 -53.98
N HIS A 23 31.30 36.50 -53.73
CA HIS A 23 30.11 36.26 -52.89
C HIS A 23 29.30 34.99 -53.26
N ILE A 24 29.57 34.41 -54.43
CA ILE A 24 28.93 33.20 -54.96
C ILE A 24 29.40 31.90 -54.28
N VAL A 25 30.64 31.85 -53.75
CA VAL A 25 31.20 30.59 -53.20
C VAL A 25 30.69 30.31 -51.78
N TRP A 26 30.45 31.36 -50.98
CA TRP A 26 30.03 31.25 -49.58
C TRP A 26 28.56 30.82 -49.43
N TYR A 27 27.68 31.34 -50.29
CA TYR A 27 26.25 31.00 -50.32
C TYR A 27 26.02 29.52 -50.66
N LYS A 28 26.80 28.98 -51.61
CA LYS A 28 26.71 27.57 -52.03
C LYS A 28 27.18 26.60 -50.94
N LYS A 29 28.09 27.01 -50.03
CA LYS A 29 28.54 26.19 -48.88
C LYS A 29 27.59 26.26 -47.67
N ARG A 30 26.92 27.40 -47.43
CA ARG A 30 25.99 27.60 -46.30
C ARG A 30 24.82 26.62 -46.30
N LYS A 31 24.26 26.31 -47.48
CA LYS A 31 23.20 25.29 -47.62
C LYS A 31 23.65 23.89 -47.24
N TYR A 32 24.91 23.52 -47.50
CA TYR A 32 25.45 22.22 -47.08
C TYR A 32 25.76 22.19 -45.58
N VAL A 33 26.26 23.29 -45.01
CA VAL A 33 26.47 23.41 -43.55
C VAL A 33 25.15 23.31 -42.79
N LEU A 34 24.11 24.01 -43.26
CA LEU A 34 22.77 23.92 -42.68
C LEU A 34 22.18 22.52 -42.85
N ALA A 35 22.34 21.89 -44.02
CA ALA A 35 21.89 20.52 -44.25
C ALA A 35 22.59 19.51 -43.33
N ILE A 36 23.91 19.62 -43.13
CA ILE A 36 24.68 18.75 -42.23
C ILE A 36 24.26 18.96 -40.78
N ALA A 37 24.07 20.21 -40.34
CA ALA A 37 23.59 20.50 -38.99
C ALA A 37 22.18 19.93 -38.74
N LEU A 38 21.30 20.03 -39.74
CA LEU A 38 19.94 19.50 -39.66
C LEU A 38 19.93 17.97 -39.63
N ILE A 39 20.77 17.32 -40.45
CA ILE A 39 20.98 15.87 -40.41
C ILE A 39 21.52 15.44 -39.05
N ALA A 40 22.51 16.14 -38.50
CA ALA A 40 23.06 15.84 -37.18
C ALA A 40 22.00 15.95 -36.07
N VAL A 41 21.15 16.98 -36.10
CA VAL A 41 20.03 17.13 -35.16
C VAL A 41 19.02 15.99 -35.30
N VAL A 42 18.65 15.62 -36.53
CA VAL A 42 17.71 14.51 -36.78
C VAL A 42 18.28 13.17 -36.34
N VAL A 43 19.57 12.91 -36.58
CA VAL A 43 20.25 11.69 -36.15
C VAL A 43 20.34 11.64 -34.63
N VAL A 44 20.74 12.73 -33.97
CA VAL A 44 20.80 12.78 -32.50
C VAL A 44 19.40 12.59 -31.90
N ALA A 45 18.37 13.27 -32.41
CA ALA A 45 17.01 13.11 -31.94
C ALA A 45 16.48 11.68 -32.16
N GLY A 46 16.76 11.08 -33.32
CA GLY A 46 16.38 9.71 -33.63
C GLY A 46 17.07 8.68 -32.73
N VAL A 47 18.36 8.84 -32.48
CA VAL A 47 19.12 7.97 -31.56
C VAL A 47 18.65 8.16 -30.12
N SER A 48 18.42 9.40 -29.67
CA SER A 48 17.88 9.68 -28.33
C SER A 48 16.49 9.10 -28.14
N ALA A 49 15.60 9.24 -29.11
CA ALA A 49 14.26 8.64 -29.05
C ALA A 49 14.34 7.11 -29.07
N ALA A 50 15.17 6.52 -29.92
CA ALA A 50 15.37 5.07 -29.94
C ALA A 50 15.93 4.56 -28.61
N VAL A 51 16.89 5.24 -28.01
CA VAL A 51 17.44 4.89 -26.69
C VAL A 51 16.40 5.09 -25.58
N LEU A 52 15.64 6.18 -25.57
CA LEU A 52 14.61 6.41 -24.55
C LEU A 52 13.42 5.44 -24.67
N LEU A 53 13.07 5.02 -25.89
CA LEU A 53 11.95 4.11 -26.16
C LEU A 53 12.35 2.62 -26.15
N SER A 54 13.64 2.30 -26.26
CA SER A 54 14.13 0.91 -26.26
C SER A 54 14.39 0.35 -24.86
N HIS A 55 14.32 1.17 -23.81
CA HIS A 55 14.32 0.67 -22.45
C HIS A 55 12.89 0.27 -22.08
N PRO A 56 12.54 -1.03 -22.05
CA PRO A 56 11.35 -1.43 -21.33
C PRO A 56 11.50 -0.89 -19.90
N ALA A 57 10.48 -0.22 -19.38
CA ALA A 57 10.42 0.10 -17.96
C ALA A 57 10.78 -1.19 -17.21
N ALA A 58 11.82 -1.16 -16.38
CA ALA A 58 12.29 -2.35 -15.69
C ALA A 58 11.08 -3.01 -15.01
N ALA A 59 10.64 -4.16 -15.52
CA ALA A 59 9.47 -4.83 -14.99
C ALA A 59 9.83 -5.33 -13.59
N ILE A 60 9.30 -4.67 -12.57
CA ILE A 60 9.48 -5.11 -11.19
C ILE A 60 8.72 -6.42 -11.05
N THR A 61 9.44 -7.51 -10.85
CA THR A 61 8.83 -8.80 -10.52
C THR A 61 8.39 -8.79 -9.06
N VAL A 62 7.08 -8.87 -8.82
CA VAL A 62 6.52 -9.03 -7.48
C VAL A 62 6.35 -10.52 -7.20
N ASN A 63 7.20 -11.05 -6.31
CA ASN A 63 7.06 -12.43 -5.84
C ASN A 63 6.19 -12.46 -4.59
N VAL A 64 5.02 -13.10 -4.69
CA VAL A 64 4.13 -13.33 -3.54
C VAL A 64 4.43 -14.72 -2.98
N GLY A 65 4.77 -14.77 -1.69
CA GLY A 65 5.10 -16.01 -0.99
C GLY A 65 4.32 -16.16 0.30
N ALA A 66 4.09 -17.40 0.72
CA ALA A 66 3.48 -17.69 2.01
C ALA A 66 4.47 -17.44 3.15
N GLY A 67 3.97 -17.05 4.33
CA GLY A 67 4.81 -16.75 5.49
C GLY A 67 4.11 -16.96 6.84
N PRO A 68 4.88 -16.97 7.93
CA PRO A 68 4.40 -17.22 9.31
C PRO A 68 3.57 -16.09 9.92
N ARG A 69 3.39 -14.98 9.21
CA ARG A 69 2.78 -13.77 9.77
C ARG A 69 1.27 -13.93 9.80
N ILE A 70 0.68 -13.75 10.98
CA ILE A 70 -0.77 -13.79 11.21
C ILE A 70 -1.23 -12.54 11.92
N ARG A 71 -2.49 -12.16 11.69
CA ARG A 71 -3.21 -11.15 12.47
C ARG A 71 -4.27 -11.86 13.30
N PHE A 72 -4.39 -11.52 14.58
CA PHE A 72 -5.38 -12.10 15.46
C PHE A 72 -5.84 -11.08 16.51
N VAL A 73 -7.04 -11.31 17.03
CA VAL A 73 -7.60 -10.52 18.13
C VAL A 73 -7.46 -11.33 19.42
N GLY A 74 -6.82 -10.75 20.42
CA GLY A 74 -6.77 -11.29 21.77
C GLY A 74 -7.94 -10.77 22.61
N PHE A 75 -8.47 -11.62 23.49
CA PHE A 75 -9.47 -11.21 24.49
C PHE A 75 -8.85 -11.27 25.88
N HIS A 76 -8.94 -10.17 26.63
CA HIS A 76 -8.56 -10.17 28.04
C HIS A 76 -9.68 -10.85 28.86
N ILE A 77 -9.44 -12.10 29.28
CA ILE A 77 -10.47 -12.93 29.92
C ILE A 77 -10.86 -12.49 31.34
N PRO A 78 -9.92 -12.05 32.22
CA PRO A 78 -10.24 -11.66 33.59
C PRO A 78 -11.17 -10.44 33.74
N THR A 79 -11.28 -9.59 32.71
CA THR A 79 -12.10 -8.37 32.74
C THR A 79 -13.21 -8.44 31.69
N PRO A 80 -14.33 -9.13 31.99
CA PRO A 80 -15.47 -9.15 31.08
C PRO A 80 -16.08 -7.75 30.92
N PRO A 81 -16.73 -7.46 29.77
CA PRO A 81 -17.40 -6.19 29.56
C PRO A 81 -18.58 -6.00 30.53
N MET A 82 -18.99 -4.75 30.71
CA MET A 82 -20.17 -4.43 31.49
C MET A 82 -21.43 -4.88 30.74
N GLY A 83 -22.39 -5.41 31.49
CA GLY A 83 -23.75 -5.67 31.01
C GLY A 83 -24.63 -4.41 31.09
N PRO A 84 -25.88 -4.49 30.59
CA PRO A 84 -26.82 -3.35 30.61
C PRO A 84 -27.17 -2.80 32.00
N ASN A 85 -26.96 -3.60 33.06
CA ASN A 85 -27.16 -3.20 34.45
C ASN A 85 -25.93 -2.52 35.07
N GLY A 86 -24.88 -2.26 34.29
CA GLY A 86 -23.64 -1.64 34.75
C GLY A 86 -22.70 -2.58 35.54
N SER A 87 -23.03 -3.87 35.65
CA SER A 87 -22.17 -4.87 36.30
C SER A 87 -21.45 -5.74 35.26
N PRO A 88 -20.25 -6.27 35.54
CA PRO A 88 -19.56 -7.18 34.62
C PRO A 88 -20.40 -8.42 34.31
N ILE A 89 -20.40 -8.87 33.05
CA ILE A 89 -21.12 -10.10 32.67
C ILE A 89 -20.42 -11.35 33.19
N SER A 90 -21.19 -12.44 33.36
CA SER A 90 -20.64 -13.74 33.77
C SER A 90 -19.66 -14.30 32.74
N ALA A 91 -18.76 -15.19 33.18
CA ALA A 91 -17.81 -15.86 32.27
C ALA A 91 -18.49 -16.64 31.13
N ALA A 92 -19.66 -17.24 31.41
CA ALA A 92 -20.47 -17.91 30.40
C ALA A 92 -21.01 -16.93 29.35
N ASN A 93 -21.51 -15.76 29.77
CA ASN A 93 -21.97 -14.73 28.84
C ASN A 93 -20.80 -14.09 28.08
N TYR A 94 -19.64 -13.91 28.71
CA TYR A 94 -18.47 -13.41 28.00
C TYR A 94 -18.00 -14.38 26.90
N THR A 95 -18.16 -15.69 27.12
CA THR A 95 -17.90 -16.69 26.08
C THR A 95 -18.81 -16.49 24.87
N LYS A 96 -20.10 -16.18 25.08
CA LYS A 96 -21.03 -15.86 23.99
C LYS A 96 -20.62 -14.59 23.25
N VAL A 97 -20.15 -13.55 23.95
CA VAL A 97 -19.64 -12.32 23.33
C VAL A 97 -18.44 -12.60 22.42
N ARG A 98 -17.47 -13.40 22.86
CA ARG A 98 -16.31 -13.79 22.03
C ARG A 98 -16.72 -14.61 20.80
N GLN A 99 -17.72 -15.48 20.95
CA GLN A 99 -18.28 -16.25 19.85
C GLN A 99 -19.04 -15.36 18.87
N ALA A 100 -19.83 -14.42 19.36
CA ALA A 100 -20.53 -13.45 18.52
C ALA A 100 -19.56 -12.62 17.68
N PHE A 101 -18.47 -12.14 18.30
CA PHE A 101 -17.39 -11.49 17.58
C PHE A 101 -16.80 -12.39 16.49
N ALA A 102 -16.51 -13.66 16.79
CA ALA A 102 -15.96 -14.59 15.80
C ALA A 102 -16.89 -14.85 14.59
N TYR A 103 -18.22 -14.87 14.82
CA TYR A 103 -19.23 -14.98 13.76
C TYR A 103 -19.42 -13.68 12.97
N ALA A 104 -19.20 -12.51 13.57
CA ALA A 104 -19.45 -11.21 12.93
C ALA A 104 -18.31 -10.75 12.00
N ILE A 105 -17.08 -11.20 12.24
CA ILE A 105 -15.91 -10.71 11.51
C ILE A 105 -15.89 -11.17 10.05
N ASP A 106 -15.90 -10.19 9.14
CA ASP A 106 -15.70 -10.38 7.70
C ASP A 106 -14.21 -10.36 7.34
N ARG A 107 -13.62 -11.55 7.26
CA ARG A 107 -12.20 -11.71 6.91
C ARG A 107 -11.92 -11.38 5.45
N ASP A 108 -12.89 -11.58 4.56
CA ASP A 108 -12.73 -11.31 3.14
C ASP A 108 -12.77 -9.81 2.89
N ALA A 109 -13.71 -9.09 3.52
CA ALA A 109 -13.75 -7.63 3.47
C ALA A 109 -12.47 -6.98 4.01
N ILE A 110 -11.92 -7.49 5.13
CA ILE A 110 -10.62 -7.03 5.65
C ILE A 110 -9.51 -7.25 4.61
N ASN A 111 -9.45 -8.43 4.00
CA ASN A 111 -8.44 -8.74 2.99
C ASN A 111 -8.55 -7.82 1.76
N THR A 112 -9.74 -7.68 1.21
CA THR A 112 -9.97 -6.87 0.01
C THR A 112 -9.73 -5.39 0.27
N ASN A 113 -10.30 -4.84 1.36
CA ASN A 113 -10.29 -3.40 1.59
C ASN A 113 -8.96 -2.89 2.15
N ILE A 114 -8.26 -3.70 2.95
CA ILE A 114 -7.04 -3.28 3.65
C ILE A 114 -5.78 -3.86 3.02
N PHE A 115 -5.80 -5.16 2.70
CA PHE A 115 -4.63 -5.87 2.18
C PHE A 115 -4.63 -5.99 0.65
N LEU A 116 -5.60 -5.38 -0.05
CA LEU A 116 -5.72 -5.41 -1.51
C LEU A 116 -5.75 -6.83 -2.09
N GLY A 117 -6.27 -7.80 -1.32
CA GLY A 117 -6.29 -9.22 -1.71
C GLY A 117 -4.94 -9.93 -1.59
N LEU A 118 -3.90 -9.28 -1.03
CA LEU A 118 -2.56 -9.84 -0.86
C LEU A 118 -2.40 -10.63 0.44
N ALA A 119 -3.42 -10.68 1.30
CA ALA A 119 -3.47 -11.55 2.46
C ALA A 119 -4.34 -12.79 2.20
N THR A 120 -4.22 -13.79 3.08
CA THR A 120 -5.06 -14.99 3.06
C THR A 120 -5.89 -15.04 4.34
N PRO A 121 -7.23 -15.02 4.26
CA PRO A 121 -8.10 -15.29 5.41
C PRO A 121 -7.75 -16.63 6.06
N ILE A 122 -7.40 -16.60 7.35
CA ILE A 122 -7.07 -17.81 8.11
C ILE A 122 -8.13 -18.15 9.16
N TYR A 123 -8.28 -19.45 9.39
CA TYR A 123 -9.26 -20.05 10.30
C TYR A 123 -8.58 -21.01 11.30
N SER A 124 -7.32 -20.71 11.58
CA SER A 124 -6.44 -21.42 12.50
C SER A 124 -5.37 -20.44 12.99
N MET A 125 -4.75 -20.73 14.12
CA MET A 125 -3.54 -20.01 14.56
C MET A 125 -2.29 -20.45 13.78
N ILE A 126 -2.38 -21.55 13.03
CA ILE A 126 -1.31 -22.06 12.17
C ILE A 126 -1.68 -21.76 10.71
N PRO A 127 -0.92 -20.93 9.98
CA PRO A 127 -1.17 -20.64 8.57
C PRO A 127 -1.31 -21.91 7.71
N PRO A 128 -2.15 -21.90 6.66
CA PRO A 128 -2.37 -23.07 5.80
C PRO A 128 -1.12 -23.57 5.07
N SER A 129 -0.10 -22.71 4.92
CA SER A 129 1.18 -23.07 4.31
C SER A 129 2.13 -23.83 5.25
N MET A 130 1.70 -24.15 6.47
CA MET A 130 2.51 -24.82 7.49
C MET A 130 1.96 -26.19 7.88
N PRO A 131 2.83 -27.12 8.31
CA PRO A 131 2.41 -28.39 8.87
C PRO A 131 1.44 -28.22 10.05
N TYR A 132 0.51 -29.18 10.18
CA TYR A 132 -0.49 -29.24 11.25
C TYR A 132 -1.55 -28.12 11.22
N SER A 133 -1.60 -27.30 10.17
CA SER A 133 -2.71 -26.35 9.99
C SER A 133 -4.04 -27.08 9.83
N GLN A 134 -5.01 -26.67 10.64
CA GLN A 134 -6.40 -27.14 10.55
C GLN A 134 -7.34 -25.95 10.68
N ALA A 135 -8.24 -25.77 9.71
CA ALA A 135 -9.21 -24.68 9.64
C ALA A 135 -10.39 -24.85 10.62
N VAL A 136 -10.11 -25.19 11.88
CA VAL A 136 -11.11 -25.52 12.91
C VAL A 136 -12.10 -24.38 13.17
N PHE A 137 -11.66 -23.13 13.02
CA PHE A 137 -12.56 -21.98 13.17
C PHE A 137 -13.54 -21.86 12.01
N LYS A 138 -13.21 -22.34 10.80
CA LYS A 138 -14.11 -22.33 9.64
C LYS A 138 -15.24 -23.33 9.84
N THR A 139 -14.95 -24.51 10.36
CA THR A 139 -15.96 -25.52 10.70
C THR A 139 -16.95 -24.99 11.75
N LYS A 140 -16.46 -24.20 12.72
CA LYS A 140 -17.29 -23.68 13.81
C LYS A 140 -18.05 -22.40 13.44
N TYR A 141 -17.39 -21.45 12.78
CA TYR A 141 -17.91 -20.09 12.58
C TYR A 141 -18.28 -19.78 11.13
N GLY A 142 -18.03 -20.69 10.19
CA GLY A 142 -18.24 -20.48 8.76
C GLY A 142 -17.06 -19.77 8.08
N GLY A 143 -17.17 -19.64 6.75
CA GLY A 143 -16.21 -18.90 5.91
C GLY A 143 -16.61 -17.46 5.63
N SER A 144 -17.79 -17.03 6.09
CA SER A 144 -18.34 -15.70 5.89
C SER A 144 -19.10 -15.29 7.16
N PRO A 145 -19.33 -13.99 7.38
CA PRO A 145 -20.06 -13.53 8.57
C PRO A 145 -21.43 -14.16 8.72
N ASN A 146 -21.82 -14.47 9.95
CA ASN A 146 -23.16 -14.87 10.32
C ASN A 146 -23.71 -13.92 11.40
N LEU A 147 -24.23 -12.78 10.95
CA LEU A 147 -24.72 -11.72 11.83
C LEU A 147 -25.92 -12.17 12.66
N THR A 148 -26.79 -13.02 12.11
CA THR A 148 -27.94 -13.58 12.85
C THR A 148 -27.50 -14.38 14.07
N LEU A 149 -26.49 -15.25 13.94
CA LEU A 149 -25.94 -15.97 15.09
C LEU A 149 -25.20 -15.05 16.06
N ALA A 150 -24.47 -14.06 15.55
CA ALA A 150 -23.80 -13.07 16.40
C ALA A 150 -24.82 -12.29 17.26
N GLU A 151 -25.87 -11.76 16.65
CA GLU A 151 -26.96 -11.04 17.32
C GLU A 151 -27.70 -11.94 18.32
N SER A 152 -27.96 -13.19 17.96
CA SER A 152 -28.58 -14.17 18.88
C SER A 152 -27.71 -14.42 20.11
N LEU A 153 -26.39 -14.53 19.96
CA LEU A 153 -25.45 -14.75 21.06
C LEU A 153 -25.32 -13.51 21.96
N LEU A 154 -25.29 -12.32 21.37
CA LEU A 154 -25.28 -11.06 22.11
C LEU A 154 -26.59 -10.88 22.90
N SER A 155 -27.73 -11.16 22.28
CA SER A 155 -29.04 -11.17 22.94
C SER A 155 -29.08 -12.15 24.12
N ALA A 156 -28.58 -13.37 23.91
CA ALA A 156 -28.47 -14.38 24.96
C ALA A 156 -27.42 -14.05 26.04
N ALA A 157 -26.55 -13.06 25.82
CA ALA A 157 -25.63 -12.50 26.80
C ALA A 157 -26.21 -11.27 27.52
N GLY A 158 -27.41 -10.81 27.13
CA GLY A 158 -28.14 -9.70 27.73
C GLY A 158 -28.09 -8.38 26.94
N TYR A 159 -27.36 -8.33 25.82
CA TYR A 159 -27.22 -7.11 25.03
C TYR A 159 -28.37 -6.92 24.03
N ASN A 160 -28.68 -5.68 23.65
CA ASN A 160 -29.69 -5.35 22.65
C ASN A 160 -29.46 -3.95 22.07
N SER A 161 -30.30 -3.52 21.12
CA SER A 161 -30.14 -2.26 20.39
C SER A 161 -30.57 -1.00 21.16
N SER A 162 -31.09 -1.11 22.38
CA SER A 162 -31.47 0.05 23.20
C SER A 162 -30.25 0.83 23.69
N LYS A 163 -30.42 2.10 24.07
CA LYS A 163 -29.32 2.99 24.49
C LYS A 163 -28.48 2.41 25.65
N SER A 164 -29.12 1.77 26.63
CA SER A 164 -28.47 1.12 27.77
C SER A 164 -28.13 -0.35 27.54
N GLY A 165 -28.62 -0.96 26.45
CA GLY A 165 -28.42 -2.36 26.14
C GLY A 165 -27.20 -2.68 25.27
N LYS A 166 -26.46 -1.66 24.80
CA LYS A 166 -25.33 -1.85 23.88
C LYS A 166 -24.12 -2.47 24.56
N LEU A 167 -23.42 -3.32 23.82
CA LEU A 167 -22.09 -3.79 24.18
C LEU A 167 -21.05 -2.72 23.87
N TYR A 168 -20.20 -2.42 24.85
CA TYR A 168 -19.02 -1.57 24.68
C TYR A 168 -17.77 -2.41 24.97
N ILE A 169 -16.80 -2.35 24.06
CA ILE A 169 -15.50 -3.02 24.17
C ILE A 169 -14.43 -2.06 23.65
N ASP A 170 -13.32 -1.97 24.37
CA ASP A 170 -12.14 -1.27 23.89
C ASP A 170 -11.30 -2.20 22.99
N LEU A 171 -11.13 -1.81 21.73
CA LEU A 171 -10.23 -2.49 20.80
C LEU A 171 -8.88 -1.78 20.80
N TRP A 172 -7.87 -2.43 21.37
CA TRP A 172 -6.49 -1.96 21.36
C TRP A 172 -5.77 -2.48 20.11
N TYR A 173 -5.05 -1.60 19.44
CA TYR A 173 -4.23 -1.91 18.27
C TYR A 173 -2.91 -1.15 18.34
N ASN A 174 -1.90 -1.66 17.64
CA ASN A 174 -0.62 -0.98 17.50
C ASN A 174 -0.73 0.10 16.41
N SER A 175 -0.24 1.31 16.70
CA SER A 175 -0.17 2.42 15.73
C SER A 175 1.25 2.97 15.53
N ASP A 176 2.28 2.30 16.05
CA ASP A 176 3.69 2.70 15.94
C ASP A 176 4.40 2.08 14.71
N GLY A 177 3.72 1.16 14.02
CA GLY A 177 4.21 0.52 12.80
C GLY A 177 5.01 -0.76 13.04
N HIS A 178 5.22 -1.19 14.30
CA HIS A 178 5.97 -2.41 14.62
C HIS A 178 5.44 -3.66 13.90
N TYR A 179 4.13 -3.73 13.71
CA TYR A 179 3.46 -4.83 13.02
C TYR A 179 3.05 -4.50 11.58
N GLY A 180 3.36 -3.32 11.07
CA GLY A 180 2.89 -2.79 9.78
C GLY A 180 1.96 -1.59 9.95
N ASP A 181 1.74 -0.87 8.86
CA ASP A 181 0.94 0.37 8.79
C ASP A 181 -0.57 0.12 8.65
N THR A 182 -0.98 -1.11 8.39
CA THR A 182 -2.39 -1.49 8.17
C THR A 182 -3.21 -1.64 9.45
N GLU A 183 -2.59 -1.76 10.62
CA GLU A 183 -3.28 -2.07 11.89
C GLU A 183 -4.41 -1.08 12.24
N PRO A 184 -4.23 0.26 12.12
CA PRO A 184 -5.33 1.21 12.35
C PRO A 184 -6.51 1.00 11.40
N SER A 185 -6.23 0.67 10.14
CA SER A 185 -7.26 0.44 9.12
C SER A 185 -8.02 -0.87 9.37
N VAL A 186 -7.33 -1.93 9.81
CA VAL A 186 -7.99 -3.17 10.26
C VAL A 186 -8.91 -2.88 11.44
N ALA A 187 -8.45 -2.14 12.45
CA ALA A 187 -9.26 -1.78 13.61
C ALA A 187 -10.52 -0.98 13.22
N LEU A 188 -10.42 -0.11 12.22
CA LEU A 188 -11.57 0.63 11.69
C LEU A 188 -12.60 -0.27 11.01
N VAL A 189 -12.16 -1.22 10.17
CA VAL A 189 -13.08 -2.18 9.51
C VAL A 189 -13.76 -3.09 10.53
N VAL A 190 -13.05 -3.49 11.59
CA VAL A 190 -13.64 -4.29 12.67
C VAL A 190 -14.72 -3.52 13.44
N LYS A 191 -14.64 -2.19 13.49
CA LYS A 191 -15.59 -1.33 14.21
C LYS A 191 -16.91 -1.11 13.44
N THR A 192 -16.87 -1.12 12.11
CA THR A 192 -18.00 -0.78 11.22
C THR A 192 -18.95 -1.95 11.00
#